data_AF-A0A0E7UB91-F1
#
_entry.id   AF-A0A0E7UB91-F1
#
_cell.length_a   1.000
_cell.length_b   1.000
_cell.length_c   1.000
_cell.angle_alpha   90.00
_cell.angle_beta   90.00
_cell.angle_gamma   90.00
#
_symmetry.space_group_name_H-M   'P 1'
#
loop_
_entity.id
_entity.type
_entity.pdbx_description
1 polymer ?
#
loop_
_entity_poly.entity_id
_entity_poly.type
_entity_poly.pdbx_seq_one_letter_code
_entity_poly.pdbx_strand_id
1 'polypeptide(L)'
;MSWRLLIATLLVALGAAAWGGIQLGDWLVAHAPQAAPAPGQEGDASQQPVLDANGRSYVAQPPQPRVDGTLGVPDQPASRDWAVNTVSLFDTTGDPAVQISRDSITMDRAREIAANSDVPLPSGNSDITTLDLQALGGQAPIVPQEAIPASGMQQNPAAVAQVAPQTNRAGGGNWQDALRRELAHCATQGFFERPSCSWAARNKYCAPNRAWGTMAECPRRPD
;
A
#
# COMPACT_ATOMS: atom_id res chain seq x y z
N MET A 1 -7.44 42.84 -10.54
CA MET A 1 -7.13 41.60 -11.29
C MET A 1 -8.06 40.51 -10.82
N SER A 2 -8.77 39.80 -11.72
CA SER A 2 -9.75 38.80 -11.30
C SER A 2 -9.06 37.57 -10.71
N TRP A 3 -9.48 37.13 -9.52
CA TRP A 3 -9.03 35.92 -8.82
C TRP A 3 -8.92 34.67 -9.72
N ARG A 4 -9.82 34.53 -10.69
CA ARG A 4 -9.81 33.43 -11.68
C ARG A 4 -8.56 33.42 -12.56
N LEU A 5 -8.06 34.60 -12.94
CA LEU A 5 -6.81 34.71 -13.71
C LEU A 5 -5.62 34.28 -12.87
N LEU A 6 -5.58 34.62 -11.58
CA LEU A 6 -4.52 34.20 -10.67
C LEU A 6 -4.48 32.67 -10.54
N ILE A 7 -5.62 32.03 -10.31
CA ILE A 7 -5.68 30.55 -10.24
C ILE A 7 -5.24 29.93 -11.57
N ALA A 8 -5.74 30.44 -12.70
CA ALA A 8 -5.39 29.90 -14.01
C ALA A 8 -3.89 29.98 -14.28
N THR A 9 -3.26 31.13 -13.99
CA THR A 9 -1.80 31.28 -14.14
C THR A 9 -1.03 30.34 -13.22
N LEU A 10 -1.51 30.10 -12.00
CA LEU A 10 -0.84 29.26 -11.03
C LEU A 10 -0.92 27.78 -11.42
N LEU A 11 -2.06 27.33 -11.94
CA LEU A 11 -2.21 25.97 -12.47
C LEU A 11 -1.35 25.73 -13.71
N VAL A 12 -1.26 26.71 -14.62
CA VAL A 12 -0.39 26.61 -15.80
C VAL A 12 1.08 26.57 -15.39
N ALA A 13 1.51 27.43 -14.46
CA ALA A 13 2.88 27.42 -13.96
C ALA A 13 3.23 26.10 -13.26
N LEU A 14 2.32 25.56 -12.46
CA LEU A 14 2.51 24.28 -11.77
C LEU A 14 2.61 23.11 -12.77
N GLY A 15 1.75 23.09 -13.79
CA GLY A 15 1.81 22.09 -14.85
C GLY A 15 3.12 22.15 -15.64
N ALA A 16 3.57 23.36 -16.01
CA ALA A 16 4.82 23.57 -16.72
C ALA A 16 6.05 23.15 -15.88
N ALA A 17 6.05 23.47 -14.59
CA ALA A 17 7.11 23.08 -13.67
C ALA A 17 7.19 21.55 -13.48
N ALA A 18 6.04 20.89 -13.28
CA ALA A 18 5.99 19.44 -13.13
C ALA A 18 6.46 18.71 -14.40
N TRP A 19 5.99 19.15 -15.57
CA TRP A 19 6.41 18.57 -16.85
C TRP A 19 7.89 18.78 -17.12
N GLY A 20 8.39 20.00 -16.90
CA GLY A 20 9.80 20.32 -17.08
C GLY A 20 10.71 19.54 -16.15
N GLY A 21 10.30 19.33 -14.90
CA GLY A 21 11.03 18.53 -13.92
C GLY A 21 11.20 17.07 -14.33
N ILE A 22 10.14 16.45 -14.88
CA ILE A 22 10.19 15.06 -15.37
C ILE A 22 11.16 14.93 -16.54
N GLN A 23 11.02 15.79 -17.55
CA GLN A 23 11.90 15.79 -18.73
C GLN A 23 13.37 16.04 -18.36
N LEU A 24 13.62 16.96 -17.43
CA LEU A 24 14.97 17.24 -16.94
C LEU A 24 15.54 16.05 -16.15
N GLY A 25 14.71 15.39 -15.35
CA GLY A 25 15.09 14.17 -14.61
C GLY A 25 15.54 13.06 -15.55
N ASP A 26 14.73 12.76 -16.57
CA ASP A 26 15.06 11.74 -17.57
C ASP A 26 16.34 12.10 -18.34
N TRP A 27 16.51 13.38 -18.68
CA TRP A 27 17.72 13.86 -19.34
C TRP A 27 18.97 13.69 -18.46
N LEU A 28 18.88 14.02 -17.17
CA LEU A 28 19.98 13.87 -16.21
C LEU A 28 20.37 12.42 -16.00
N VAL A 29 19.40 11.51 -15.95
CA VAL A 29 19.67 10.06 -15.85
C VAL A 29 20.36 9.56 -17.11
N ALA A 30 19.88 9.98 -18.29
CA ALA A 30 20.48 9.60 -19.57
C ALA A 30 21.90 10.14 -19.77
N HIS A 31 22.23 11.28 -19.17
CA HIS A 31 23.56 11.91 -19.26
C HIS A 31 24.38 11.76 -17.98
N ALA A 32 23.96 10.91 -17.05
CA ALA A 32 24.72 10.66 -15.84
C ALA A 32 26.06 10.00 -16.22
N PRO A 33 27.21 10.52 -15.72
CA PRO A 33 28.47 9.84 -15.90
C PRO A 33 28.43 8.48 -15.22
N GLN A 34 28.98 7.46 -15.87
CA GLN A 34 29.11 6.13 -15.29
C GLN A 34 29.90 6.24 -13.99
N ALA A 35 29.34 5.72 -12.89
CA ALA A 35 30.01 5.74 -11.60
C ALA A 35 31.37 5.05 -11.72
N ALA A 36 32.41 5.69 -11.19
CA ALA A 36 33.73 5.07 -11.14
C ALA A 36 33.60 3.74 -10.38
N PRO A 37 34.17 2.65 -10.92
CA PRO A 37 34.04 1.35 -10.29
C PRO A 37 34.67 1.38 -8.89
N ALA A 38 34.11 0.58 -7.98
CA ALA A 38 34.67 0.44 -6.65
C ALA A 38 36.14 -0.04 -6.74
N PRO A 39 37.01 0.34 -5.79
CA PRO A 39 38.41 -0.08 -5.80
C PRO A 39 38.51 -1.62 -5.89
N GLY A 40 39.05 -2.12 -7.00
CA GLY A 40 39.15 -3.56 -7.30
C GLY A 40 38.19 -4.10 -8.37
N GLN A 41 37.32 -3.28 -8.97
CA GLN A 41 36.50 -3.65 -10.13
C GLN A 41 37.01 -2.97 -11.40
N GLU A 42 37.50 -3.74 -12.35
CA GLU A 42 37.95 -3.25 -13.65
C GLU A 42 36.74 -3.26 -14.61
N GLY A 43 36.53 -2.15 -15.32
CA GLY A 43 35.28 -1.82 -16.02
C GLY A 43 34.72 -2.90 -16.97
N ASP A 44 33.38 -2.95 -17.03
CA ASP A 44 32.47 -3.68 -17.95
C ASP A 44 32.65 -5.20 -18.15
N ALA A 45 33.79 -5.80 -17.78
CA ALA A 45 33.99 -7.25 -17.70
C ALA A 45 33.56 -7.83 -16.33
N SER A 46 33.36 -6.96 -15.33
CA SER A 46 33.12 -7.35 -13.93
C SER A 46 31.70 -7.84 -13.60
N GLN A 47 30.73 -7.70 -14.51
CA GLN A 47 29.35 -8.19 -14.27
C GLN A 47 29.15 -9.64 -14.69
N GLN A 48 30.08 -10.20 -15.48
CA GLN A 48 30.05 -11.62 -15.79
C GLN A 48 30.98 -12.33 -14.83
N PRO A 49 30.46 -13.20 -13.94
CA PRO A 49 31.34 -14.05 -13.14
C PRO A 49 32.21 -14.83 -14.11
N VAL A 50 33.53 -14.67 -14.04
CA VAL A 50 34.46 -15.50 -14.83
C VAL A 50 34.23 -16.93 -14.37
N LEU A 51 33.78 -17.81 -15.26
CA LEU A 51 33.42 -19.18 -14.90
C LEU A 51 34.66 -20.09 -15.07
N ASP A 52 34.85 -21.05 -14.16
CA ASP A 52 35.81 -22.13 -14.34
C ASP A 52 35.34 -23.12 -15.42
N ALA A 53 36.18 -24.12 -15.73
CA ALA A 53 35.84 -25.18 -16.68
C ALA A 53 34.58 -25.99 -16.28
N ASN A 54 34.11 -25.86 -15.03
CA ASN A 54 32.93 -26.53 -14.49
C ASN A 54 31.72 -25.60 -14.40
N GLY A 55 31.80 -24.38 -14.94
CA GLY A 55 30.70 -23.40 -14.91
C GLY A 55 30.45 -22.75 -13.54
N ARG A 56 31.43 -22.77 -12.63
CA ARG A 56 31.35 -22.11 -11.31
C ARG A 56 32.11 -20.79 -11.33
N SER A 57 31.64 -19.79 -10.60
CA SER A 57 32.34 -18.50 -10.49
C SER A 57 33.76 -18.69 -9.96
N TYR A 58 34.73 -18.18 -10.69
CA TYR A 58 36.15 -18.27 -10.44
C TYR A 58 36.75 -16.87 -10.31
N VAL A 59 37.62 -16.72 -9.31
CA VAL A 59 38.45 -15.52 -9.12
C VAL A 59 39.90 -15.99 -9.13
N ALA A 60 40.72 -15.42 -10.03
CA ALA A 60 42.14 -15.75 -10.10
C ALA A 60 42.84 -15.27 -8.83
N GLN A 61 43.27 -16.22 -7.99
CA GLN A 61 44.04 -15.93 -6.79
C GLN A 61 45.54 -15.99 -7.11
N PRO A 62 46.34 -15.01 -6.63
CA PRO A 62 47.79 -15.03 -6.82
C PRO A 62 48.41 -16.24 -6.07
N PRO A 63 49.49 -16.83 -6.61
CA PRO A 63 50.14 -17.98 -6.00
C PRO A 63 50.75 -17.60 -4.65
N GLN A 64 50.41 -18.36 -3.61
CA GLN A 64 50.91 -18.16 -2.25
C GLN A 64 52.03 -19.16 -1.95
N PRO A 65 52.98 -18.80 -1.06
CA PRO A 65 53.95 -19.77 -0.55
C PRO A 65 53.22 -20.82 0.30
N ARG A 66 53.29 -22.07 -0.14
CA ARG A 66 52.72 -23.22 0.57
C ARG A 66 53.68 -23.70 1.66
N VAL A 67 53.15 -24.52 2.57
CA VAL A 67 53.92 -25.13 3.68
C VAL A 67 55.07 -26.04 3.22
N ASP A 68 55.05 -26.46 1.95
CA ASP A 68 56.10 -27.24 1.28
C ASP A 68 57.19 -26.37 0.61
N GLY A 69 57.07 -25.04 0.70
CA GLY A 69 57.99 -24.07 0.09
C GLY A 69 57.75 -23.81 -1.39
N THR A 70 56.74 -24.42 -2.01
CA THR A 70 56.36 -24.16 -3.40
C THR A 70 55.38 -22.98 -3.51
N LEU A 71 55.37 -22.31 -4.67
CA LEU A 71 54.36 -21.31 -4.98
C LEU A 71 53.16 -22.00 -5.62
N GLY A 72 51.98 -21.86 -5.03
CA GLY A 72 50.75 -22.43 -5.56
C GLY A 72 49.50 -21.83 -4.93
N VAL A 73 48.35 -22.10 -5.53
CA VAL A 73 47.05 -21.74 -4.93
C VAL A 73 46.70 -22.84 -3.91
N PRO A 74 46.45 -22.50 -2.64
CA PRO A 74 46.01 -23.50 -1.66
C PRO A 74 44.71 -24.19 -2.08
N ASP A 75 44.53 -25.45 -1.71
CA ASP A 75 43.27 -26.17 -1.94
C ASP A 75 42.13 -25.43 -1.25
N GLN A 76 41.13 -25.02 -2.04
CA GLN A 76 40.01 -24.27 -1.49
C GLN A 76 39.14 -25.21 -0.64
N PRO A 77 38.79 -24.84 0.60
CA PRO A 77 37.90 -25.67 1.41
C PRO A 77 36.57 -25.86 0.69
N ALA A 78 35.96 -27.03 0.85
CA ALA A 78 34.68 -27.35 0.25
C ALA A 78 33.66 -26.22 0.52
N SER A 79 32.96 -25.78 -0.54
CA SER A 79 31.92 -24.76 -0.45
C SER A 79 30.88 -25.19 0.57
N ARG A 80 30.81 -24.51 1.71
CA ARG A 80 29.75 -24.69 2.68
C ARG A 80 28.52 -23.94 2.21
N ASP A 81 27.43 -24.67 1.97
CA ASP A 81 26.09 -24.10 1.84
C ASP A 81 25.67 -23.57 3.21
N TRP A 82 26.02 -22.31 3.48
CA TRP A 82 25.50 -21.61 4.63
C TRP A 82 24.07 -21.18 4.28
N ALA A 83 23.08 -21.78 4.93
CA ALA A 83 21.72 -21.29 4.89
C ALA A 83 21.57 -20.23 6.01
N VAL A 84 21.48 -18.95 5.65
CA VAL A 84 21.01 -17.95 6.61
C VAL A 84 19.53 -18.17 6.80
N ASN A 85 19.16 -18.54 8.04
CA ASN A 85 17.76 -18.64 8.43
C ASN A 85 17.24 -17.20 8.57
N THR A 86 16.62 -16.67 7.51
CA THR A 86 16.02 -15.35 7.51
C THR A 86 14.73 -15.40 8.30
N VAL A 87 14.84 -15.37 9.63
CA VAL A 87 13.69 -15.13 10.49
C VAL A 87 13.29 -13.68 10.26
N SER A 88 12.12 -13.48 9.67
CA SER A 88 11.53 -12.16 9.50
C SER A 88 11.37 -11.56 10.89
N LEU A 89 11.91 -10.36 11.13
CA LEU A 89 11.66 -9.61 12.38
C LEU A 89 10.16 -9.55 12.68
N PHE A 90 9.35 -9.48 11.62
CA PHE A 90 7.90 -9.37 11.70
C PHE A 90 7.17 -10.67 12.09
N ASP A 91 7.82 -11.85 12.06
CA ASP A 91 7.23 -13.11 12.52
C ASP A 91 7.53 -13.38 14.01
N THR A 92 8.59 -12.75 14.54
CA THR A 92 8.99 -12.89 15.95
C THR A 92 8.54 -11.75 16.85
N THR A 93 8.12 -10.61 16.28
CA THR A 93 7.69 -9.44 17.06
C THR A 93 6.23 -9.58 17.49
N GLY A 94 6.01 -9.96 18.74
CA GLY A 94 4.69 -10.00 19.39
C GLY A 94 4.14 -8.64 19.82
N ASP A 95 4.71 -7.54 19.35
CA ASP A 95 4.26 -6.19 19.70
C ASP A 95 2.88 -5.91 19.10
N PRO A 96 1.85 -5.59 19.92
CA PRO A 96 0.51 -5.31 19.43
C PRO A 96 0.46 -4.14 18.44
N ALA A 97 1.35 -3.14 18.57
CA ALA A 97 1.41 -2.01 17.65
C ALA A 97 1.83 -2.44 16.24
N VAL A 98 2.73 -3.41 16.14
CA VAL A 98 3.18 -3.97 14.87
C VAL A 98 2.10 -4.85 14.25
N GLN A 99 1.36 -5.64 15.07
CA GLN A 99 0.25 -6.46 14.58
C GLN A 99 -0.91 -5.63 14.03
N ILE A 100 -1.26 -4.51 14.68
CA ILE A 100 -2.32 -3.60 14.20
C ILE A 100 -2.00 -3.04 12.79
N SER A 101 -0.72 -2.84 12.47
CA SER A 101 -0.31 -2.31 11.16
C SER A 101 -0.38 -3.34 10.02
N ARG A 102 -0.39 -4.64 10.34
CA ARG A 102 -0.32 -5.73 9.36
C ARG A 102 -1.66 -6.44 9.15
N ASP A 103 -2.43 -6.64 10.21
CA ASP A 103 -3.65 -7.45 10.18
C ASP A 103 -4.92 -6.61 10.28
N SER A 104 -5.99 -7.06 9.64
CA SER A 104 -7.32 -6.48 9.83
C SER A 104 -7.83 -6.82 11.23
N ILE A 105 -7.92 -5.81 12.10
CA ILE A 105 -8.41 -5.98 13.46
C ILE A 105 -9.93 -5.89 13.56
N THR A 106 -10.56 -6.85 14.22
CA THR A 106 -11.98 -6.77 14.60
C THR A 106 -12.17 -5.79 15.76
N MET A 107 -13.33 -5.14 15.86
CA MET A 107 -13.63 -4.18 16.94
C MET A 107 -13.41 -4.75 18.35
N ASP A 108 -13.76 -6.01 18.60
CA ASP A 108 -13.57 -6.62 19.92
C ASP A 108 -12.10 -6.86 20.26
N ARG A 109 -11.29 -7.28 19.26
CA ARG A 109 -9.84 -7.39 19.41
C ARG A 109 -9.18 -6.03 19.63
N ALA A 110 -9.69 -4.96 19.01
CA ALA A 110 -9.19 -3.60 19.24
C ALA A 110 -9.46 -3.13 20.68
N ARG A 111 -10.63 -3.44 21.24
CA ARG A 111 -10.95 -3.16 22.66
C ARG A 111 -10.04 -3.93 23.60
N GLU A 112 -9.78 -5.19 23.31
CA GLU A 112 -8.88 -6.02 24.11
C GLU A 112 -7.44 -5.46 24.11
N ILE A 113 -6.92 -5.05 22.95
CA ILE A 113 -5.58 -4.45 22.87
C ILE A 113 -5.54 -3.12 23.62
N ALA A 114 -6.56 -2.27 23.47
CA ALA A 114 -6.66 -1.01 24.20
C ALA A 114 -6.75 -1.18 25.72
N ALA A 115 -7.42 -2.24 26.19
CA ALA A 115 -7.52 -2.56 27.61
C ALA A 115 -6.23 -3.13 28.20
N ASN A 116 -5.40 -3.78 27.38
CA ASN A 116 -4.11 -4.36 27.78
C ASN A 116 -2.90 -3.47 27.45
N SER A 117 -3.11 -2.29 26.86
CA SER A 117 -2.05 -1.34 26.56
C SER A 117 -1.86 -0.35 27.71
N ASP A 118 -0.73 -0.44 28.40
CA ASP A 118 -0.28 0.51 29.44
C ASP A 118 0.18 1.88 28.87
N VAL A 119 -0.24 2.23 27.64
CA VAL A 119 0.14 3.49 27.01
C VAL A 119 -0.80 4.59 27.53
N PRO A 120 -0.33 5.53 28.38
CA PRO A 120 -1.17 6.62 28.84
C PRO A 120 -1.63 7.44 27.64
N LEU A 121 -2.93 7.72 27.58
CA LEU A 121 -3.50 8.60 26.57
C LEU A 121 -2.81 9.98 26.66
N PRO A 122 -2.38 10.58 25.52
CA PRO A 122 -1.73 11.88 25.52
C PRO A 122 -2.73 12.96 25.96
N SER A 123 -2.63 13.39 27.21
CA SER A 123 -3.42 14.48 27.78
C SER A 123 -2.86 15.83 27.31
N GLY A 124 -3.37 16.30 26.17
CA GLY A 124 -3.05 17.61 25.62
C GLY A 124 -4.32 18.32 25.17
N ASN A 125 -4.23 19.63 24.95
CA ASN A 125 -5.37 20.52 24.62
C ASN A 125 -6.10 20.18 23.29
N SER A 126 -5.76 19.07 22.65
CA SER A 126 -6.40 18.48 21.46
C SER A 126 -7.15 17.19 21.79
N ASP A 127 -7.63 17.02 23.03
CA ASP A 127 -8.43 15.87 23.44
C ASP A 127 -9.74 15.84 22.64
N ILE A 128 -9.84 14.83 21.78
CA ILE A 128 -11.12 14.37 21.25
C ILE A 128 -11.79 13.72 22.46
N THR A 129 -12.82 14.36 23.00
CA THR A 129 -13.55 13.90 24.17
C THR A 129 -13.88 12.42 23.99
N THR A 130 -13.17 11.56 24.70
CA THR A 130 -13.56 10.17 24.90
C THR A 130 -14.97 10.24 25.46
N LEU A 131 -15.95 9.85 24.63
CA LEU A 131 -17.35 9.77 25.01
C LEU A 131 -17.45 8.68 26.07
N ASP A 132 -17.27 9.08 27.33
CA ASP A 132 -17.45 8.25 28.51
C ASP A 132 -18.95 7.90 28.60
N LEU A 133 -19.32 6.78 27.98
CA LEU A 133 -20.67 6.21 28.01
C LEU A 133 -21.08 5.73 29.42
N GLN A 134 -20.18 5.78 30.40
CA GLN A 134 -20.46 5.36 31.76
C GLN A 134 -20.94 6.53 32.66
N ALA A 135 -20.79 7.78 32.21
CA ALA A 135 -21.19 8.98 32.96
C ALA A 135 -22.64 9.46 32.72
N LEU A 136 -23.47 8.75 31.94
CA LEU A 136 -24.87 9.12 31.68
C LEU A 136 -25.86 8.75 32.80
N GLY A 137 -25.38 8.31 33.95
CA GLY A 137 -26.19 8.08 35.15
C GLY A 137 -26.09 9.21 36.16
N GLY A 138 -26.71 10.37 35.91
CA GLY A 138 -26.86 11.38 36.97
C GLY A 138 -27.11 12.83 36.53
N GLN A 139 -28.39 13.16 36.35
CA GLN A 139 -29.04 14.46 36.65
C GLN A 139 -28.25 15.78 36.53
N ALA A 140 -28.57 16.56 35.49
CA ALA A 140 -28.60 18.05 35.51
C ALA A 140 -29.44 18.58 34.31
N PRO A 141 -29.84 19.87 34.25
CA PRO A 141 -31.24 20.28 34.17
C PRO A 141 -31.76 20.63 32.77
N ILE A 142 -33.09 20.61 32.72
CA ILE A 142 -34.05 20.88 31.64
C ILE A 142 -33.81 22.22 30.93
N VAL A 143 -33.69 22.17 29.60
CA VAL A 143 -33.90 23.31 28.68
C VAL A 143 -34.81 22.81 27.54
N PRO A 144 -35.86 23.52 27.11
CA PRO A 144 -36.91 22.94 26.25
C PRO A 144 -36.43 22.81 24.81
N GLN A 145 -36.52 21.59 24.24
CA GLN A 145 -36.19 21.30 22.85
C GLN A 145 -37.48 21.04 22.07
N GLU A 146 -37.72 21.83 21.02
CA GLU A 146 -38.82 21.66 20.07
C GLU A 146 -38.73 20.30 19.36
N ALA A 147 -39.87 19.62 19.28
CA ALA A 147 -40.01 18.27 18.77
C ALA A 147 -40.18 18.25 17.23
N ILE A 148 -39.44 17.37 16.57
CA ILE A 148 -39.72 16.92 15.19
C ILE A 148 -39.75 15.38 15.23
N PRO A 149 -40.81 14.71 14.73
CA PRO A 149 -41.06 13.30 15.02
C PRO A 149 -40.14 12.33 14.25
N ALA A 150 -39.62 11.36 15.00
CA ALA A 150 -38.89 10.20 14.51
C ALA A 150 -39.84 9.22 13.80
N SER A 151 -39.44 8.76 12.60
CA SER A 151 -40.11 7.68 11.88
C SER A 151 -39.09 6.58 11.53
N GLY A 152 -39.31 5.38 12.07
CA GLY A 152 -38.94 4.12 11.41
C GLY A 152 -37.57 3.53 11.71
N MET A 153 -37.36 3.05 12.93
CA MET A 153 -36.39 1.99 13.20
C MET A 153 -37.04 0.65 12.87
N GLN A 154 -36.50 -0.09 11.90
CA GLN A 154 -36.87 -1.50 11.66
C GLN A 154 -35.62 -2.37 11.75
N GLN A 155 -35.70 -3.35 12.67
CA GLN A 155 -34.66 -4.31 13.00
C GLN A 155 -34.83 -5.62 12.21
N ASN A 156 -33.67 -6.27 11.97
CA ASN A 156 -33.42 -7.72 11.89
C ASN A 156 -33.79 -8.51 10.59
N PRO A 157 -33.28 -9.75 10.35
CA PRO A 157 -32.06 -10.45 10.80
C PRO A 157 -31.19 -11.01 9.63
N ALA A 158 -30.12 -11.72 9.98
CA ALA A 158 -29.15 -12.41 9.12
C ALA A 158 -29.72 -13.34 8.02
N ALA A 159 -29.02 -13.39 6.88
CA ALA A 159 -28.94 -14.58 6.02
C ALA A 159 -27.60 -14.58 5.27
N VAL A 160 -26.80 -15.61 5.55
CA VAL A 160 -25.65 -16.02 4.73
C VAL A 160 -26.16 -16.48 3.37
N ALA A 161 -25.67 -15.86 2.29
CA ALA A 161 -25.87 -16.36 0.93
C ALA A 161 -24.56 -16.23 0.16
N GLN A 162 -23.82 -17.35 0.11
CA GLN A 162 -22.84 -17.60 -0.95
C GLN A 162 -23.60 -17.63 -2.29
N VAL A 163 -23.24 -16.76 -3.23
CA VAL A 163 -23.70 -16.90 -4.62
C VAL A 163 -22.50 -16.76 -5.56
N ALA A 164 -22.30 -17.84 -6.30
CA ALA A 164 -21.35 -18.02 -7.40
C ALA A 164 -21.51 -16.95 -8.52
N PRO A 165 -20.57 -16.84 -9.48
CA PRO A 165 -20.47 -15.69 -10.36
C PRO A 165 -21.63 -15.68 -11.38
N GLN A 166 -22.59 -14.78 -11.17
CA GLN A 166 -23.67 -14.57 -12.13
C GLN A 166 -23.23 -13.54 -13.18
N THR A 167 -23.00 -14.05 -14.38
CA THR A 167 -22.82 -13.33 -15.64
C THR A 167 -24.12 -12.64 -16.07
N ASN A 168 -24.55 -11.62 -15.33
CA ASN A 168 -25.65 -10.76 -15.78
C ASN A 168 -25.10 -9.65 -16.69
N ARG A 169 -25.26 -9.87 -18.00
CA ARG A 169 -25.14 -8.84 -19.04
C ARG A 169 -26.16 -7.73 -18.76
N ALA A 170 -25.72 -6.65 -18.11
CA ALA A 170 -26.52 -5.44 -17.96
C ALA A 170 -26.46 -4.62 -19.25
N GLY A 171 -27.33 -4.98 -20.21
CA GLY A 171 -27.69 -4.14 -21.34
C GLY A 171 -29.07 -3.53 -21.10
N GLY A 172 -29.16 -2.20 -21.11
CA GLY A 172 -30.42 -1.45 -21.20
C GLY A 172 -30.96 -0.88 -19.89
N GLY A 173 -30.63 0.40 -19.64
CA GLY A 173 -31.29 1.27 -18.65
C GLY A 173 -30.69 1.25 -17.24
N ASN A 174 -30.03 2.36 -16.84
CA ASN A 174 -29.57 2.65 -15.47
C ASN A 174 -28.43 1.80 -14.90
N TRP A 175 -27.54 1.30 -15.77
CA TRP A 175 -26.31 0.62 -15.32
C TRP A 175 -25.42 1.52 -14.43
N GLN A 176 -25.51 2.85 -14.58
CA GLN A 176 -24.81 3.82 -13.72
C GLN A 176 -25.31 3.77 -12.27
N ASP A 177 -26.61 3.60 -12.04
CA ASP A 177 -27.18 3.46 -10.69
C ASP A 177 -26.79 2.11 -10.07
N ALA A 178 -26.73 1.05 -10.89
CA ALA A 178 -26.20 -0.23 -10.45
C ALA A 178 -24.72 -0.12 -10.03
N LEU A 179 -23.89 0.58 -10.81
CA LEU A 179 -22.50 0.86 -10.47
C LEU A 179 -22.39 1.69 -9.18
N ARG A 180 -23.18 2.74 -9.01
CA ARG A 180 -23.17 3.56 -7.78
C ARG A 180 -23.53 2.75 -6.54
N ARG A 181 -24.52 1.87 -6.62
CA ARG A 181 -24.89 0.97 -5.52
C ARG A 181 -23.78 -0.04 -5.21
N GLU A 182 -23.17 -0.66 -6.21
CA GLU A 182 -22.04 -1.57 -6.00
C GLU A 182 -20.83 -0.84 -5.41
N LEU A 183 -20.53 0.39 -5.85
CA LEU A 183 -19.45 1.20 -5.27
C LEU A 183 -19.74 1.58 -3.82
N ALA A 184 -21.01 1.88 -3.47
CA ALA A 184 -21.42 2.12 -2.09
C ALA A 184 -21.28 0.86 -1.23
N HIS A 185 -21.60 -0.31 -1.78
CA HIS A 185 -21.36 -1.59 -1.10
C HIS A 185 -19.86 -1.88 -0.92
N CYS A 186 -19.04 -1.60 -1.93
CA CYS A 186 -17.59 -1.70 -1.79
C CYS A 186 -17.08 -0.76 -0.69
N ALA A 187 -17.67 0.43 -0.53
CA ALA A 187 -17.28 1.37 0.51
C ALA A 187 -17.54 0.89 1.94
N THR A 188 -18.43 -0.09 2.15
CA THR A 188 -18.63 -0.73 3.46
C THR A 188 -17.64 -1.85 3.76
N GLN A 189 -16.82 -2.24 2.79
CA GLN A 189 -15.77 -3.24 2.99
C GLN A 189 -14.53 -2.62 3.64
N GLY A 190 -13.63 -3.49 4.11
CA GLY A 190 -12.35 -3.10 4.67
C GLY A 190 -11.50 -2.27 3.69
N PHE A 191 -10.54 -1.55 4.25
CA PHE A 191 -9.67 -0.65 3.49
C PHE A 191 -8.94 -1.36 2.34
N PHE A 192 -8.54 -2.62 2.54
CA PHE A 192 -7.76 -3.40 1.58
C PHE A 192 -8.63 -4.09 0.51
N GLU A 193 -9.88 -4.40 0.83
CA GLU A 193 -10.84 -5.01 -0.11
C GLU A 193 -11.53 -3.96 -0.98
N ARG A 194 -11.62 -2.71 -0.51
CA ARG A 194 -12.21 -1.58 -1.27
C ARG A 194 -11.63 -1.38 -2.68
N PRO A 195 -10.30 -1.33 -2.88
CA PRO A 195 -9.71 -1.16 -4.20
C PRO A 195 -10.07 -2.30 -5.16
N SER A 196 -9.98 -3.56 -4.72
CA SER A 196 -10.28 -4.71 -5.56
C SER A 196 -11.78 -4.81 -5.88
N CYS A 197 -12.66 -4.58 -4.91
CA CYS A 197 -14.11 -4.53 -5.09
C CYS A 197 -14.52 -3.43 -6.06
N SER A 198 -14.02 -2.20 -5.85
CA SER A 198 -14.37 -1.06 -6.71
C SER A 198 -13.81 -1.22 -8.13
N TRP A 199 -12.64 -1.84 -8.28
CA TRP A 199 -12.08 -2.16 -9.60
C TRP A 199 -12.90 -3.23 -10.32
N ALA A 200 -13.31 -4.30 -9.62
CA ALA A 200 -14.15 -5.35 -10.19
C ALA A 200 -15.52 -4.82 -10.64
N ALA A 201 -16.17 -4.00 -9.80
CA ALA A 201 -17.44 -3.34 -10.14
C ALA A 201 -17.29 -2.44 -11.38
N ARG A 202 -16.23 -1.63 -11.43
CA ARG A 202 -15.94 -0.80 -12.61
C ARG A 202 -15.65 -1.65 -13.85
N ASN A 203 -14.93 -2.75 -13.74
CA ASN A 203 -14.68 -3.62 -14.89
C ASN A 203 -15.96 -4.28 -15.40
N LYS A 204 -16.88 -4.64 -14.51
CA LYS A 204 -18.19 -5.19 -14.84
C LYS A 204 -19.10 -4.22 -15.59
N TYR A 205 -19.08 -2.92 -15.24
CA TYR A 205 -19.98 -1.93 -15.82
C TYR A 205 -19.33 -0.97 -16.83
N CYS A 206 -18.14 -0.44 -16.53
CA CYS A 206 -17.44 0.51 -17.39
C CYS A 206 -16.86 -0.15 -18.65
N ALA A 207 -16.38 -1.40 -18.57
CA ALA A 207 -15.77 -2.07 -19.73
C ALA A 207 -16.78 -2.42 -20.84
N PRO A 208 -17.96 -3.03 -20.54
CA PRO A 208 -18.95 -3.31 -21.58
C PRO A 208 -19.58 -2.05 -22.18
N ASN A 209 -19.73 -0.99 -21.38
CA ASN A 209 -20.35 0.27 -21.81
C ASN A 209 -19.36 1.31 -22.35
N ARG A 210 -18.06 0.94 -22.50
CA ARG A 210 -16.98 1.83 -22.98
C ARG A 210 -16.92 3.18 -22.25
N ALA A 211 -17.19 3.18 -20.95
CA ALA A 211 -17.32 4.40 -20.15
C ALA A 211 -16.03 4.80 -19.41
N TRP A 212 -14.92 4.10 -19.65
CA TRP A 212 -13.64 4.44 -19.06
C TRP A 212 -13.19 5.85 -19.49
N GLY A 213 -12.97 6.73 -18.52
CA GLY A 213 -12.56 8.12 -18.74
C GLY A 213 -13.67 9.06 -19.21
N THR A 214 -14.94 8.62 -19.23
CA THR A 214 -16.07 9.48 -19.65
C THR A 214 -16.89 10.01 -18.48
N MET A 215 -16.82 9.38 -17.31
CA MET A 215 -17.59 9.74 -16.11
C MET A 215 -16.75 9.56 -14.84
N ALA A 216 -17.12 10.27 -13.76
CA ALA A 216 -16.32 10.35 -12.52
C ALA A 216 -16.10 8.97 -11.88
N GLU A 217 -17.10 8.10 -11.98
CA GLU A 217 -17.13 6.76 -11.43
C GLU A 217 -16.30 5.75 -12.25
N CYS A 218 -15.89 6.09 -13.48
CA CYS A 218 -15.01 5.30 -14.34
C CYS A 218 -13.76 6.12 -14.74
N PRO A 219 -12.69 6.16 -13.92
CA PRO A 219 -11.49 6.94 -14.23
C PRO A 219 -10.75 6.41 -15.46
N ARG A 220 -9.94 7.26 -16.11
CA ARG A 220 -9.11 6.82 -17.24
C ARG A 220 -8.09 5.80 -16.76
N ARG A 221 -7.94 4.68 -17.47
CA ARG A 221 -6.92 3.69 -17.13
C ARG A 221 -5.53 4.27 -17.47
N PRO A 222 -4.53 4.13 -16.61
CA PRO A 222 -3.15 4.34 -17.02
C PRO A 222 -2.80 3.29 -18.08
N ASP A 223 -2.19 3.76 -19.17
CA ASP A 223 -1.74 2.93 -20.29
C ASP A 223 -0.52 2.09 -19.89
#